data_AF-A0A348UUT5-F1
#
_entry.id   AF-A0A348UUT5-F1
#
_cell.length_a   1.000
_cell.length_b   1.000
_cell.length_c   1.000
_cell.angle_alpha   90.00
_cell.angle_beta   90.00
_cell.angle_gamma   90.00
#
_symmetry.space_group_name_H-M   'P 1'
#
loop_
_entity.id
_entity.type
_entity.pdbx_description
1 polymer ?
#
loop_
_entity_poly.entity_id
_entity_poly.type
_entity_poly.pdbx_seq_one_letter_code
_entity_poly.pdbx_strand_id
1 'polypeptide(L)'
;MPSELHGSVRAPGYSRLNPASALLCLCMFASGACGIILEYIQASLASMILGNAFEQWAMVIGLMMFWMGFGSLIQARIPKERLVYVFIGIEIALALLGGYSPTLTYLSYGYTGHYSLVLYFFVSMIGILIGLEIPVIIRINNDFSKELSTNLGYILSADYIGSLAGALVYVFILLRFFPITEAAFLTAGLNFFLALITFIYFTRKQIIRRNIPLLVIMVATCVVVIFGYMNNRRWQVTNEQSLYDDPIVYSKTSQYQHIVITHFKPLDEVRLFLNGNLQLCSTDEARYHESLVHPAMALAHVRSRVLILGGGDGCALREVLKYPDVELITLVDLDPAMT
;
A
#
# COMPACT_ATOMS: atom_id res chain seq x y z
N MET A 1 16.23 -68.67 -15.73
CA MET A 1 16.18 -67.53 -14.80
C MET A 1 17.04 -66.43 -15.40
N PRO A 2 16.46 -65.35 -15.92
CA PRO A 2 17.21 -64.26 -16.54
C PRO A 2 17.55 -63.19 -15.50
N SER A 3 18.82 -62.77 -15.46
CA SER A 3 19.31 -61.64 -14.67
C SER A 3 19.40 -60.40 -15.57
N GLU A 4 18.35 -59.59 -15.60
CA GLU A 4 18.40 -58.20 -16.07
C GLU A 4 18.07 -57.29 -14.89
N LEU A 5 19.06 -56.53 -14.40
CA LEU A 5 18.83 -55.39 -13.51
C LEU A 5 20.07 -54.50 -13.53
N HIS A 6 20.10 -53.56 -14.46
CA HIS A 6 20.64 -52.22 -14.23
C HIS A 6 20.02 -51.26 -15.24
N GLY A 7 18.77 -50.87 -14.94
CA GLY A 7 18.16 -49.69 -15.54
C GLY A 7 18.86 -48.44 -15.00
N SER A 8 19.52 -47.71 -15.90
CA SER A 8 20.08 -46.39 -15.64
C SER A 8 18.98 -45.43 -15.19
N VAL A 9 19.01 -44.98 -13.94
CA VAL A 9 18.21 -43.86 -13.45
C VAL A 9 18.71 -42.61 -14.16
N ARG A 10 17.99 -42.17 -15.20
CA ARG A 10 18.20 -40.85 -15.80
C ARG A 10 17.81 -39.78 -14.77
N ALA A 11 18.74 -38.89 -14.44
CA ALA A 11 18.45 -37.69 -13.67
C ALA A 11 17.29 -36.90 -14.31
N PRO A 12 16.40 -36.29 -13.52
CA PRO A 12 15.32 -35.45 -14.05
C PRO A 12 15.97 -34.24 -14.73
N GLY A 13 15.93 -34.25 -16.07
CA GLY A 13 16.39 -33.11 -16.86
C GLY A 13 15.55 -31.90 -16.50
N TYR A 14 16.21 -30.83 -16.05
CA TYR A 14 15.62 -29.50 -15.90
C TYR A 14 14.83 -29.16 -17.17
N SER A 15 13.50 -29.19 -17.05
CA SER A 15 12.61 -28.88 -18.15
C SER A 15 12.78 -27.40 -18.48
N ARG A 16 13.18 -27.10 -19.72
CA ARG A 16 13.15 -25.72 -20.23
C ARG A 16 11.72 -25.21 -20.05
N LEU A 17 11.54 -24.20 -19.18
CA LEU A 17 10.24 -23.56 -18.95
C LEU A 17 9.66 -23.15 -20.30
N ASN A 18 8.42 -23.56 -20.56
CA ASN A 18 7.66 -23.08 -21.72
C ASN A 18 7.57 -21.55 -21.62
N PRO A 19 7.81 -20.77 -22.69
CA PRO A 19 7.72 -19.31 -22.65
C PRO A 19 6.37 -18.79 -22.12
N ALA A 20 5.26 -19.53 -22.31
CA ALA A 20 3.98 -19.18 -21.71
C ALA A 20 3.99 -19.34 -20.18
N SER A 21 4.61 -20.40 -19.67
CA SER A 21 4.74 -20.66 -18.25
C SER A 21 5.67 -19.66 -17.56
N ALA A 22 6.77 -19.30 -18.22
CA ALA A 22 7.68 -18.26 -17.75
C ALA A 22 6.97 -16.89 -17.65
N LEU A 23 6.15 -16.54 -18.65
CA LEU A 23 5.33 -15.32 -18.59
C LEU A 23 4.35 -15.35 -17.42
N LEU A 24 3.63 -16.45 -17.23
CA LEU A 24 2.66 -16.57 -16.12
C LEU A 24 3.34 -16.50 -14.76
N CYS A 25 4.54 -17.07 -14.60
CA CYS A 25 5.34 -16.91 -13.39
C CYS A 25 5.75 -15.44 -13.17
N LEU A 26 6.14 -14.73 -14.23
CA LEU A 26 6.45 -13.30 -14.15
C LEU A 26 5.23 -12.46 -13.78
N CYS A 27 4.05 -12.78 -14.34
CA CYS A 27 2.80 -12.13 -13.96
C CYS A 27 2.48 -12.36 -12.48
N MET A 28 2.62 -13.61 -11.98
CA MET A 28 2.41 -13.89 -10.55
C MET A 28 3.41 -13.17 -9.64
N PHE A 29 4.67 -13.10 -10.04
CA PHE A 29 5.66 -12.33 -9.29
C PHE A 29 5.28 -10.86 -9.19
N ALA A 30 4.92 -10.25 -10.32
CA ALA A 30 4.57 -8.84 -10.35
C ALA A 30 3.24 -8.55 -9.65
N SER A 31 2.25 -9.43 -9.79
CA SER A 31 0.98 -9.24 -9.12
C SER A 31 1.05 -9.55 -7.62
N GLY A 32 1.82 -10.54 -7.18
CA GLY A 32 2.10 -10.74 -5.75
C GLY A 32 2.74 -9.49 -5.12
N ALA A 33 3.66 -8.84 -5.86
CA ALA A 33 4.21 -7.55 -5.45
C ALA A 33 3.14 -6.45 -5.38
N CYS A 34 2.27 -6.34 -6.39
CA CYS A 34 1.17 -5.36 -6.37
C CYS A 34 0.16 -5.63 -5.26
N GLY A 35 -0.17 -6.90 -5.00
CA GLY A 35 -1.15 -7.33 -4.00
C GLY A 35 -0.76 -6.87 -2.61
N ILE A 36 0.50 -7.14 -2.21
CA ILE A 36 0.99 -6.70 -0.90
C ILE A 36 1.12 -5.17 -0.81
N ILE A 37 1.48 -4.49 -1.91
CA ILE A 37 1.54 -3.03 -1.95
C ILE A 37 0.13 -2.45 -1.72
N LEU A 38 -0.89 -2.98 -2.41
CA LEU A 38 -2.28 -2.54 -2.23
C LEU A 38 -2.78 -2.81 -0.82
N GLU A 39 -2.46 -3.95 -0.23
CA GLU A 39 -2.78 -4.29 1.15
C GLU A 39 -2.15 -3.29 2.14
N TYR A 40 -0.86 -2.98 1.99
CA TYR A 40 -0.17 -2.02 2.85
C TYR A 40 -0.68 -0.59 2.66
N ILE A 41 -1.04 -0.20 1.45
CA ILE A 41 -1.68 1.08 1.15
C ILE A 41 -3.00 1.20 1.92
N GLN A 42 -3.86 0.17 1.88
CA GLN A 42 -5.13 0.18 2.61
C GLN A 42 -4.92 0.21 4.13
N ALA A 43 -3.96 -0.58 4.65
CA ALA A 43 -3.67 -0.61 6.08
C ALA A 43 -3.12 0.74 6.58
N SER A 44 -2.23 1.37 5.81
CA SER A 44 -1.69 2.70 6.12
C SER A 44 -2.78 3.76 6.08
N LEU A 45 -3.63 3.73 5.05
CA LEU A 45 -4.77 4.63 4.89
C LEU A 45 -5.76 4.48 6.06
N ALA A 46 -6.09 3.24 6.42
CA ALA A 46 -6.97 2.92 7.56
C ALA A 46 -6.40 3.52 8.86
N SER A 47 -5.11 3.32 9.13
CA SER A 47 -4.44 3.86 10.30
C SER A 47 -4.43 5.39 10.34
N MET A 48 -4.27 6.05 9.19
CA MET A 48 -4.27 7.52 9.14
C MET A 48 -5.66 8.12 9.36
N ILE A 49 -6.70 7.43 8.89
CA ILE A 49 -8.07 7.96 8.89
C ILE A 49 -8.84 7.57 10.16
N LEU A 50 -8.74 6.29 10.58
CA LEU A 50 -9.48 5.76 11.72
C LEU A 50 -8.69 5.86 13.03
N GLY A 51 -7.39 6.19 12.96
CA GLY A 51 -6.48 6.11 14.11
C GLY A 51 -6.15 4.67 14.49
N ASN A 52 -5.48 4.47 15.64
CA ASN A 52 -5.08 3.17 16.19
C ASN A 52 -4.40 2.21 15.17
N ALA A 53 -3.12 2.47 14.87
CA ALA A 53 -2.37 1.72 13.87
C ALA A 53 -2.43 0.19 14.07
N PHE A 54 -2.26 -0.30 15.30
CA PHE A 54 -2.23 -1.75 15.56
C PHE A 54 -3.56 -2.43 15.22
N GLU A 55 -4.68 -1.80 15.56
CA GLU A 55 -6.01 -2.33 15.26
C GLU A 55 -6.29 -2.32 13.76
N GLN A 56 -6.01 -1.20 13.09
CA GLN A 56 -6.34 -1.06 11.67
C GLN A 56 -5.52 -1.97 10.77
N TRP A 57 -4.23 -2.15 11.07
CA TRP A 57 -3.40 -3.10 10.36
C TRP A 57 -3.90 -4.54 10.55
N ALA A 58 -4.24 -4.94 11.77
CA ALA A 58 -4.79 -6.26 12.04
C ALA A 58 -6.14 -6.50 11.33
N MET A 59 -7.02 -5.50 11.35
CA MET A 59 -8.33 -5.56 10.71
C MET A 59 -8.22 -5.65 9.19
N VAL A 60 -7.39 -4.82 8.55
CA VAL A 60 -7.22 -4.83 7.08
C VAL A 60 -6.63 -6.17 6.61
N ILE A 61 -5.54 -6.63 7.23
CA ILE A 61 -4.91 -7.92 6.86
C ILE A 61 -5.91 -9.06 7.06
N GLY A 62 -6.55 -9.14 8.24
CA GLY A 62 -7.52 -10.19 8.54
C GLY A 62 -8.71 -10.20 7.57
N LEU A 63 -9.25 -9.02 7.23
CA LEU A 63 -10.37 -8.89 6.31
C LEU A 63 -9.95 -9.23 4.86
N MET A 64 -8.77 -8.79 4.41
CA MET A 64 -8.27 -9.17 3.08
C MET A 64 -8.05 -10.67 2.97
N MET A 65 -7.43 -11.32 3.97
CA MET A 65 -7.25 -12.77 3.98
C MET A 65 -8.58 -13.52 3.93
N PHE A 66 -9.60 -13.05 4.67
CA PHE A 66 -10.94 -13.64 4.61
C PHE A 66 -11.54 -13.56 3.19
N TRP A 67 -11.48 -12.37 2.58
CA TRP A 67 -12.03 -12.16 1.23
C TRP A 67 -11.19 -12.82 0.13
N MET A 68 -9.89 -12.99 0.33
CA MET A 68 -9.04 -13.79 -0.55
C MET A 68 -9.50 -15.25 -0.56
N GLY A 69 -9.83 -15.80 0.61
CA GLY A 69 -10.45 -17.13 0.71
C GLY A 69 -11.75 -17.22 -0.08
N PHE A 70 -12.61 -16.20 0.00
CA PHE A 70 -13.85 -16.15 -0.78
C PHE A 70 -13.61 -16.03 -2.29
N GLY A 71 -12.64 -15.22 -2.72
CA GLY A 71 -12.23 -15.09 -4.12
C GLY A 71 -11.78 -16.42 -4.71
N SER A 72 -10.97 -17.17 -3.97
CA SER A 72 -10.54 -18.52 -4.33
C SER A 72 -11.72 -19.48 -4.60
N LEU A 73 -12.84 -19.37 -3.85
CA LEU A 73 -14.03 -20.19 -4.08
C LEU A 73 -14.80 -19.79 -5.34
N ILE A 74 -14.88 -18.50 -5.65
CA ILE A 74 -15.55 -18.00 -6.87
C ILE A 74 -14.87 -18.58 -8.12
N GLN A 75 -13.55 -18.72 -8.07
CA GLN A 75 -12.75 -19.22 -9.16
C GLN A 75 -13.22 -20.59 -9.69
N ALA A 76 -13.70 -21.47 -8.81
CA ALA A 76 -14.12 -22.82 -9.16
C ALA A 76 -15.28 -22.84 -10.17
N ARG A 77 -16.08 -21.77 -10.23
CA ARG A 77 -17.23 -21.62 -11.15
C ARG A 77 -16.82 -21.10 -12.53
N ILE A 78 -15.56 -20.71 -12.71
CA ILE A 78 -15.10 -20.08 -13.95
C ILE A 78 -14.74 -21.14 -14.98
N PRO A 79 -15.35 -21.11 -16.18
CA PRO A 79 -15.07 -22.08 -17.24
C PRO A 79 -13.65 -21.86 -17.80
N LYS A 80 -13.02 -22.96 -18.23
CA LYS A 80 -11.60 -22.98 -18.61
C LYS A 80 -11.29 -22.02 -19.77
N GLU A 81 -12.21 -21.90 -20.71
CA GLU A 81 -12.10 -21.07 -21.92
C GLU A 81 -12.08 -19.56 -21.60
N ARG A 82 -12.54 -19.18 -20.40
CA ARG A 82 -12.61 -17.78 -19.96
C ARG A 82 -11.49 -17.39 -19.01
N LEU A 83 -10.64 -18.31 -18.57
CA LEU A 83 -9.64 -18.03 -17.52
C LEU A 83 -8.70 -16.88 -17.87
N VAL A 84 -8.18 -16.82 -19.10
CA VAL A 84 -7.28 -15.75 -19.50
C VAL A 84 -8.00 -14.39 -19.59
N TYR A 85 -9.27 -14.37 -20.04
CA TYR A 85 -10.08 -13.15 -20.02
C TYR A 85 -10.39 -12.69 -18.60
N VAL A 86 -10.67 -13.63 -17.70
CA VAL A 86 -10.89 -13.35 -16.28
C VAL A 86 -9.64 -12.79 -15.65
N PHE A 87 -8.47 -13.37 -15.91
CA PHE A 87 -7.21 -12.85 -15.40
C PHE A 87 -6.97 -11.40 -15.85
N ILE A 88 -7.12 -11.11 -17.14
CA ILE A 88 -7.02 -9.74 -17.67
C ILE A 88 -8.06 -8.81 -16.99
N GLY A 89 -9.27 -9.32 -16.76
CA GLY A 89 -10.33 -8.58 -16.06
C GLY A 89 -10.00 -8.31 -14.59
N ILE A 90 -9.37 -9.25 -13.89
CA ILE A 90 -8.89 -9.10 -12.51
C ILE A 90 -7.84 -8.00 -12.45
N GLU A 91 -6.83 -8.04 -13.32
CA GLU A 91 -5.78 -7.01 -13.39
C GLU A 91 -6.33 -5.61 -13.69
N ILE A 92 -7.29 -5.51 -14.60
CA ILE A 92 -7.99 -4.24 -14.89
C ILE A 92 -8.79 -3.76 -13.68
N ALA A 93 -9.51 -4.66 -13.01
CA ALA A 93 -10.30 -4.32 -11.83
C ALA A 93 -9.41 -3.91 -10.66
N LEU A 94 -8.28 -4.59 -10.44
CA LEU A 94 -7.26 -4.23 -9.45
C LEU A 94 -6.60 -2.90 -9.80
N ALA A 95 -6.34 -2.60 -11.07
CA ALA A 95 -5.83 -1.29 -11.48
C ALA A 95 -6.82 -0.17 -11.13
N LEU A 96 -8.11 -0.35 -11.42
CA LEU A 96 -9.13 0.66 -11.13
C LEU A 96 -9.40 0.79 -9.62
N LEU A 97 -9.73 -0.30 -8.94
CA LEU A 97 -10.07 -0.30 -7.52
C LEU A 97 -8.85 0.01 -6.65
N GLY A 98 -7.70 -0.58 -6.96
CA GLY A 98 -6.45 -0.32 -6.24
C GLY A 98 -6.01 1.14 -6.39
N GLY A 99 -6.02 1.68 -7.60
CA GLY A 99 -5.59 3.06 -7.85
C GLY A 99 -6.51 4.12 -7.25
N TYR A 100 -7.84 3.96 -7.39
CA TYR A 100 -8.80 4.97 -6.93
C TYR A 100 -9.24 4.82 -5.47
N SER A 101 -9.03 3.65 -4.84
CA SER A 101 -9.51 3.42 -3.48
C SER A 101 -9.01 4.43 -2.45
N PRO A 102 -7.72 4.88 -2.43
CA PRO A 102 -7.31 5.86 -1.43
C PRO A 102 -7.96 7.22 -1.67
N THR A 103 -8.04 7.67 -2.92
CA THR A 103 -8.68 8.94 -3.28
C THR A 103 -10.16 8.96 -2.91
N LEU A 104 -10.89 7.88 -3.22
CA LEU A 104 -12.32 7.78 -2.93
C LEU A 104 -12.59 7.65 -1.43
N THR A 105 -11.73 6.97 -0.68
CA THR A 105 -11.84 6.89 0.78
C THR A 105 -11.56 8.25 1.44
N TYR A 106 -10.52 8.98 1.01
CA TYR A 106 -10.28 10.36 1.49
C TYR A 106 -11.46 11.28 1.18
N LEU A 107 -12.02 11.19 -0.03
CA LEU A 107 -13.20 11.95 -0.41
C LEU A 107 -14.40 11.58 0.49
N SER A 108 -14.62 10.29 0.74
CA SER A 108 -15.69 9.84 1.63
C SER A 108 -15.52 10.36 3.05
N TYR A 109 -14.30 10.41 3.58
CA TYR A 109 -14.04 10.98 4.90
C TYR A 109 -14.42 12.46 4.96
N GLY A 110 -14.05 13.24 3.94
CA GLY A 110 -14.33 14.68 3.91
C GLY A 110 -15.81 15.05 3.83
N TYR A 111 -16.65 14.17 3.28
CA TYR A 111 -18.05 14.49 2.98
C TYR A 111 -19.08 13.60 3.70
N THR A 112 -18.68 12.47 4.28
CA THR A 112 -19.62 11.48 4.84
C THR A 112 -19.14 10.96 6.19
N GLY A 113 -20.06 10.70 7.12
CA GLY A 113 -19.75 10.03 8.39
C GLY A 113 -19.55 8.51 8.28
N HIS A 114 -19.59 7.94 7.07
CA HIS A 114 -19.56 6.48 6.82
C HIS A 114 -18.33 6.02 6.03
N TYR A 115 -17.23 6.77 6.10
CA TYR A 115 -16.00 6.49 5.37
C TYR A 115 -15.36 5.14 5.72
N SER A 116 -15.57 4.62 6.93
CA SER A 116 -15.11 3.29 7.34
C SER A 116 -15.74 2.19 6.46
N LEU A 117 -17.01 2.33 6.09
CA LEU A 117 -17.68 1.39 5.19
C LEU A 117 -17.09 1.45 3.78
N VAL A 118 -16.74 2.65 3.29
CA VAL A 118 -16.11 2.82 1.97
C VAL A 118 -14.71 2.20 1.94
N LEU A 119 -13.90 2.46 2.97
CA LEU A 119 -12.60 1.83 3.15
C LEU A 119 -12.71 0.30 3.14
N TYR A 120 -13.52 -0.26 4.04
CA TYR A 120 -13.65 -1.72 4.17
C TYR A 120 -14.31 -2.36 2.94
N PHE A 121 -15.14 -1.62 2.21
CA PHE A 121 -15.64 -2.05 0.90
C PHE A 121 -14.48 -2.26 -0.09
N PHE A 122 -13.57 -1.29 -0.22
CA PHE A 122 -12.41 -1.42 -1.11
C PHE A 122 -11.46 -2.53 -0.66
N VAL A 123 -11.16 -2.62 0.64
CA VAL A 123 -10.38 -3.73 1.23
C VAL A 123 -10.99 -5.08 0.84
N SER A 124 -12.31 -5.21 0.95
CA SER A 124 -13.03 -6.44 0.60
C SER A 124 -12.95 -6.76 -0.89
N MET A 125 -13.21 -5.77 -1.75
CA MET A 125 -13.19 -5.99 -3.21
C MET A 125 -11.78 -6.33 -3.72
N ILE A 126 -10.76 -5.64 -3.23
CA ILE A 126 -9.36 -5.92 -3.58
C ILE A 126 -8.98 -7.32 -3.07
N GLY A 127 -9.34 -7.68 -1.84
CA GLY A 127 -9.11 -9.02 -1.29
C GLY A 127 -9.73 -10.14 -2.14
N ILE A 128 -10.98 -9.98 -2.59
CA ILE A 128 -11.63 -10.95 -3.50
C ILE A 128 -10.83 -11.11 -4.80
N LEU A 129 -10.38 -10.01 -5.39
CA LEU A 129 -9.67 -10.03 -6.66
C LEU A 129 -8.29 -10.69 -6.55
N ILE A 130 -7.52 -10.37 -5.50
CA ILE A 130 -6.24 -11.03 -5.22
C ILE A 130 -6.46 -12.54 -4.97
N GLY A 131 -7.50 -12.90 -4.20
CA GLY A 131 -7.83 -14.30 -3.92
C GLY A 131 -8.24 -15.13 -5.14
N LEU A 132 -8.79 -14.48 -6.17
CA LEU A 132 -9.12 -15.12 -7.44
C LEU A 132 -7.87 -15.43 -8.28
N GLU A 133 -6.79 -14.68 -8.09
CA GLU A 133 -5.70 -14.60 -9.04
C GLU A 133 -4.83 -15.85 -9.06
N ILE A 134 -4.29 -16.25 -7.90
CA ILE A 134 -3.41 -17.42 -7.75
C ILE A 134 -4.07 -18.67 -8.35
N PRO A 135 -5.32 -19.03 -7.99
CA PRO A 135 -5.95 -20.22 -8.55
C PRO A 135 -6.20 -20.08 -10.06
N VAL A 136 -6.60 -18.89 -10.55
CA VAL A 136 -6.80 -18.64 -11.99
C VAL A 136 -5.51 -18.91 -12.77
N ILE A 137 -4.38 -18.35 -12.33
CA ILE A 137 -3.10 -18.58 -13.03
C ILE A 137 -2.66 -20.04 -12.94
N ILE A 138 -2.81 -20.70 -11.79
CA ILE A 138 -2.47 -22.14 -11.68
C ILE A 138 -3.23 -22.96 -12.73
N ARG A 139 -4.54 -22.69 -12.92
CA ARG A 139 -5.34 -23.37 -13.93
C ARG A 139 -4.95 -23.02 -15.37
N ILE A 140 -4.59 -21.76 -15.65
CA ILE A 140 -4.07 -21.38 -16.98
C ILE A 140 -2.73 -22.09 -17.25
N ASN A 141 -1.83 -22.11 -16.26
CA ASN A 141 -0.51 -22.69 -16.39
C ASN A 141 -0.52 -24.23 -16.44
N ASN A 142 -1.62 -24.86 -15.99
CA ASN A 142 -1.79 -26.31 -16.08
C ASN A 142 -1.86 -26.81 -17.53
N ASP A 143 -2.20 -25.94 -18.48
CA ASP A 143 -2.16 -26.26 -19.92
C ASP A 143 -0.74 -26.24 -20.49
N PHE A 144 0.22 -25.65 -19.76
CA PHE A 144 1.60 -25.46 -20.21
C PHE A 144 2.63 -26.24 -19.38
N SER A 145 2.20 -26.83 -18.27
CA SER A 145 3.03 -27.58 -17.32
C SER A 145 2.66 -29.05 -17.29
N LYS A 146 3.66 -29.95 -17.21
CA LYS A 146 3.44 -31.40 -17.25
C LYS A 146 2.98 -32.00 -15.92
N GLU A 147 3.32 -31.36 -14.80
CA GLU A 147 3.02 -31.84 -13.45
C GLU A 147 2.36 -30.74 -12.61
N LEU A 148 1.26 -31.10 -11.93
CA LEU A 148 0.47 -30.17 -11.11
C LEU A 148 1.23 -29.67 -9.88
N SER A 149 1.96 -30.55 -9.18
CA SER A 149 2.76 -30.19 -8.00
C SER A 149 3.85 -29.18 -8.34
N THR A 150 4.54 -29.42 -9.45
CA THR A 150 5.60 -28.56 -9.97
C THR A 150 5.05 -27.20 -10.43
N ASN A 151 3.89 -27.19 -11.12
CA ASN A 151 3.18 -25.96 -11.48
C ASN A 151 2.80 -25.12 -10.25
N LEU A 152 2.13 -25.75 -9.28
CA LEU A 152 1.72 -25.11 -8.03
C LEU A 152 2.92 -24.51 -7.30
N GLY A 153 4.01 -25.27 -7.18
CA GLY A 153 5.23 -24.84 -6.53
C GLY A 153 5.84 -23.60 -7.17
N TYR A 154 5.98 -23.57 -8.50
CA TYR A 154 6.55 -22.40 -9.19
C TYR A 154 5.68 -21.14 -9.08
N ILE A 155 4.36 -21.29 -9.24
CA ILE A 155 3.43 -20.16 -9.17
C ILE A 155 3.39 -19.56 -7.75
N LEU A 156 3.26 -20.40 -6.72
CA LEU A 156 3.30 -19.93 -5.32
C LEU A 156 4.65 -19.34 -4.95
N SER A 157 5.76 -19.93 -5.43
CA SER A 157 7.08 -19.36 -5.19
C SER A 157 7.23 -17.99 -5.82
N ALA A 158 6.75 -17.82 -7.06
CA ALA A 158 6.77 -16.53 -7.73
C ALA A 158 5.96 -15.49 -6.95
N ASP A 159 4.78 -15.86 -6.46
CA ASP A 159 3.93 -15.01 -5.62
C ASP A 159 4.62 -14.59 -4.31
N TYR A 160 5.23 -15.52 -3.56
CA TYR A 160 5.91 -15.20 -2.31
C TYR A 160 7.16 -14.35 -2.50
N ILE A 161 7.97 -14.64 -3.52
CA ILE A 161 9.15 -13.82 -3.84
C ILE A 161 8.71 -12.44 -4.33
N GLY A 162 7.64 -12.38 -5.13
CA GLY A 162 6.99 -11.16 -5.58
C GLY A 162 6.51 -10.30 -4.42
N SER A 163 5.79 -10.90 -3.47
CA SER A 163 5.29 -10.24 -2.27
C SER A 163 6.44 -9.69 -1.41
N LEU A 164 7.53 -10.45 -1.22
CA LEU A 164 8.70 -9.91 -0.52
C LEU A 164 9.30 -8.70 -1.26
N ALA A 165 9.46 -8.80 -2.57
CA ALA A 165 9.97 -7.69 -3.38
C ALA A 165 9.03 -6.47 -3.30
N GLY A 166 7.71 -6.68 -3.38
CA GLY A 166 6.69 -5.64 -3.26
C GLY A 166 6.72 -4.96 -1.90
N ALA A 167 6.85 -5.71 -0.80
CA ALA A 167 6.99 -5.15 0.54
C ALA A 167 8.25 -4.27 0.68
N LEU A 168 9.39 -4.72 0.14
CA LEU A 168 10.63 -3.94 0.15
C LEU A 168 10.50 -2.67 -0.73
N VAL A 169 9.91 -2.79 -1.91
CA VAL A 169 9.63 -1.64 -2.79
C VAL A 169 8.69 -0.66 -2.11
N TYR A 170 7.66 -1.14 -1.41
CA TYR A 170 6.75 -0.28 -0.66
C TYR A 170 7.48 0.54 0.40
N VAL A 171 8.23 -0.14 1.27
CA VAL A 171 8.89 0.49 2.42
C VAL A 171 10.04 1.41 2.00
N PHE A 172 10.92 0.95 1.10
CA PHE A 172 12.16 1.68 0.79
C PHE A 172 12.02 2.67 -0.38
N ILE A 173 11.02 2.49 -1.24
CA ILE A 173 10.85 3.31 -2.45
C ILE A 173 9.52 4.07 -2.40
N LEU A 174 8.38 3.36 -2.33
CA LEU A 174 7.08 4.02 -2.48
C LEU A 174 6.80 4.98 -1.33
N LEU A 175 6.88 4.54 -0.08
CA LEU A 175 6.66 5.39 1.10
C LEU A 175 7.64 6.57 1.18
N ARG A 176 8.85 6.39 0.65
CA ARG A 176 9.90 7.41 0.73
C ARG A 176 9.74 8.53 -0.28
N PHE A 177 9.28 8.20 -1.49
CA PHE A 177 9.29 9.14 -2.62
C PHE A 177 7.90 9.57 -3.08
N PHE A 178 6.86 8.83 -2.73
CA PHE A 178 5.51 9.04 -3.23
C PHE A 178 4.48 9.08 -2.10
N PRO A 179 3.52 10.03 -2.14
CA PRO A 179 2.31 9.94 -1.31
C PRO A 179 1.55 8.63 -1.54
N ILE A 180 0.77 8.20 -0.54
CA ILE A 180 -0.01 6.95 -0.58
C ILE A 180 -0.92 6.87 -1.82
N THR A 181 -1.56 7.98 -2.19
CA THR A 181 -2.39 8.08 -3.40
C THR A 181 -1.59 7.87 -4.68
N GLU A 182 -0.41 8.49 -4.81
CA GLU A 182 0.48 8.32 -5.96
C GLU A 182 0.99 6.89 -6.05
N ALA A 183 1.41 6.30 -4.92
CA ALA A 183 1.85 4.90 -4.84
C ALA A 183 0.76 3.92 -5.30
N ALA A 184 -0.51 4.19 -4.97
CA ALA A 184 -1.64 3.40 -5.43
C ALA A 184 -1.82 3.46 -6.96
N PHE A 185 -1.70 4.64 -7.56
CA PHE A 185 -1.78 4.80 -9.01
C PHE A 185 -0.58 4.19 -9.75
N LEU A 186 0.63 4.24 -9.18
CA LEU A 186 1.80 3.56 -9.74
C LEU A 186 1.59 2.03 -9.74
N THR A 187 1.05 1.49 -8.65
CA THR A 187 0.70 0.07 -8.53
C THR A 187 -0.41 -0.32 -9.52
N ALA A 188 -1.42 0.55 -9.70
CA ALA A 188 -2.45 0.38 -10.71
C ALA A 188 -1.88 0.35 -12.13
N GLY A 189 -0.89 1.18 -12.43
CA GLY A 189 -0.17 1.17 -13.70
C GLY A 189 0.53 -0.17 -13.96
N LEU A 190 1.12 -0.77 -12.92
CA LEU A 190 1.76 -2.09 -13.02
C LEU A 190 0.74 -3.19 -13.28
N ASN A 191 -0.38 -3.25 -12.55
CA ASN A 191 -1.47 -4.21 -12.82
C ASN A 191 -2.02 -4.05 -14.25
N PHE A 192 -2.26 -2.82 -14.69
CA PHE A 192 -2.70 -2.56 -16.07
C PHE A 192 -1.66 -3.04 -17.11
N PHE A 193 -0.37 -2.86 -16.82
CA PHE A 193 0.71 -3.34 -17.67
C PHE A 193 0.73 -4.88 -17.75
N LEU A 194 0.47 -5.59 -16.65
CA LEU A 194 0.33 -7.04 -16.65
C LEU A 194 -0.87 -7.49 -17.49
N ALA A 195 -2.01 -6.80 -17.37
CA ALA A 195 -3.18 -7.03 -18.24
C ALA A 195 -2.81 -6.86 -19.72
N LEU A 196 -2.07 -5.80 -20.06
CA LEU A 196 -1.64 -5.48 -21.41
C LEU A 196 -0.69 -6.51 -22.01
N ILE A 197 0.36 -6.90 -21.27
CA ILE A 197 1.30 -7.93 -21.72
C ILE A 197 0.57 -9.25 -21.95
N THR A 198 -0.30 -9.64 -21.00
CA THR A 198 -1.04 -10.90 -21.09
C THR A 198 -1.97 -10.90 -22.29
N PHE A 199 -2.72 -9.82 -22.50
CA PHE A 199 -3.57 -9.65 -23.68
C PHE A 199 -2.77 -9.77 -24.99
N ILE A 200 -1.64 -9.06 -25.12
CA ILE A 200 -0.81 -9.08 -26.32
C ILE A 200 -0.26 -10.49 -26.58
N TYR A 201 0.27 -11.16 -25.55
CA TYR A 201 0.89 -12.47 -25.69
C TYR A 201 -0.12 -13.54 -26.12
N PHE A 202 -1.25 -13.65 -25.41
CA PHE A 202 -2.26 -14.67 -25.69
C PHE A 202 -3.07 -14.40 -26.96
N THR A 203 -3.19 -13.14 -27.39
CA THR A 203 -3.73 -12.79 -28.72
C THR A 203 -2.76 -13.21 -29.84
N ARG A 204 -1.45 -12.96 -29.69
CA ARG A 204 -0.43 -13.38 -30.67
C ARG A 204 -0.36 -14.90 -30.83
N LYS A 205 -0.60 -15.63 -29.74
CA LYS A 205 -0.65 -17.11 -29.75
C LYS A 205 -2.00 -17.68 -30.23
N GLN A 206 -2.96 -16.84 -30.63
CA GLN A 206 -4.30 -17.25 -31.08
C GLN A 206 -5.11 -18.06 -30.06
N ILE A 207 -4.74 -17.96 -28.76
CA ILE A 207 -5.47 -18.59 -27.65
C ILE A 207 -6.70 -17.73 -27.31
N ILE A 208 -6.55 -16.41 -27.40
CA ILE A 208 -7.63 -15.43 -27.28
C ILE A 208 -7.96 -14.87 -28.68
N ARG A 209 -9.25 -14.69 -28.97
CA ARG A 209 -9.69 -13.97 -30.17
C ARG A 209 -9.54 -12.47 -29.93
N ARG A 210 -9.20 -11.72 -30.98
CA ARG A 210 -9.13 -10.26 -30.93
C ARG A 210 -10.52 -9.68 -30.63
N ASN A 211 -10.77 -9.41 -29.35
CA ASN A 211 -12.05 -8.94 -28.84
C ASN A 211 -12.05 -7.42 -28.75
N ILE A 212 -12.69 -6.75 -29.72
CA ILE A 212 -12.76 -5.28 -29.78
C ILE A 212 -13.29 -4.66 -28.47
N PRO A 213 -14.40 -5.16 -27.88
CA PRO A 213 -14.86 -4.71 -26.56
C PRO A 213 -13.78 -4.71 -25.48
N LEU A 214 -12.98 -5.76 -25.37
CA LEU A 214 -11.91 -5.82 -24.36
C LEU A 214 -10.84 -4.77 -24.62
N LEU A 215 -10.46 -4.55 -25.88
CA LEU A 215 -9.49 -3.53 -26.23
C LEU A 215 -10.00 -2.12 -25.90
N VAL A 216 -11.29 -1.84 -26.15
CA VAL A 216 -11.93 -0.58 -25.75
C VAL A 216 -11.88 -0.39 -24.24
N ILE A 217 -12.21 -1.43 -23.47
CA ILE A 217 -12.11 -1.40 -22.00
C ILE A 217 -10.68 -1.10 -21.56
N MET A 218 -9.68 -1.77 -22.15
CA MET A 218 -8.28 -1.54 -21.79
C MET A 218 -7.80 -0.12 -22.10
N VAL A 219 -8.20 0.43 -23.27
CA VAL A 219 -7.87 1.83 -23.62
C VAL A 219 -8.56 2.78 -22.65
N ALA A 220 -9.85 2.55 -22.33
CA ALA A 220 -10.57 3.35 -21.36
C ALA A 220 -9.93 3.29 -19.97
N THR A 221 -9.55 2.09 -19.48
CA THR A 221 -8.82 1.92 -18.22
C THR A 221 -7.50 2.67 -18.23
N CYS A 222 -6.72 2.60 -19.31
CA CYS A 222 -5.46 3.33 -19.44
C CYS A 222 -5.69 4.84 -19.30
N VAL A 223 -6.67 5.38 -20.02
CA VAL A 223 -7.03 6.81 -19.95
C VAL A 223 -7.47 7.20 -18.55
N VAL A 224 -8.31 6.38 -17.90
CA VAL A 224 -8.80 6.62 -16.55
C VAL A 224 -7.65 6.59 -15.53
N VAL A 225 -6.78 5.58 -15.56
CA VAL A 225 -5.62 5.49 -14.64
C VAL A 225 -4.67 6.67 -14.83
N ILE A 226 -4.35 7.05 -16.08
CA ILE A 226 -3.50 8.21 -16.38
C ILE A 226 -4.15 9.50 -15.89
N PHE A 227 -5.45 9.69 -16.16
CA PHE A 227 -6.20 10.85 -15.71
C PHE A 227 -6.21 10.95 -14.17
N GLY A 228 -6.44 9.81 -13.50
CA GLY A 228 -6.35 9.71 -12.04
C GLY A 228 -4.98 10.11 -11.53
N TYR A 229 -3.91 9.55 -12.08
CA TYR A 229 -2.54 9.88 -11.70
C TYR A 229 -2.22 11.38 -11.89
N MET A 230 -2.58 11.97 -13.02
CA MET A 230 -2.29 13.39 -13.28
C MET A 230 -3.04 14.35 -12.36
N ASN A 231 -4.24 13.98 -11.89
CA ASN A 231 -5.07 14.84 -11.04
C ASN A 231 -4.97 14.51 -9.55
N ASN A 232 -4.39 13.36 -9.17
CA ASN A 232 -4.42 12.89 -7.79
C ASN A 232 -3.84 13.90 -6.80
N ARG A 233 -2.76 14.60 -7.15
CA ARG A 233 -2.09 15.54 -6.24
C ARG A 233 -2.95 16.76 -5.94
N ARG A 234 -3.70 17.23 -6.93
CA ARG A 234 -4.68 18.32 -6.76
C ARG A 234 -5.85 17.87 -5.90
N TRP A 235 -6.36 16.65 -6.14
CA TRP A 235 -7.44 16.09 -5.33
C TRP A 235 -7.00 15.83 -3.89
N GLN A 236 -5.76 15.38 -3.70
CA GLN A 236 -5.21 15.13 -2.38
C GLN A 236 -5.20 16.41 -1.55
N VAL A 237 -4.63 17.51 -2.06
CA VAL A 237 -4.60 18.78 -1.31
C VAL A 237 -6.02 19.28 -0.97
N THR A 238 -6.96 19.21 -1.92
CA THR A 238 -8.35 19.64 -1.67
C THR A 238 -9.07 18.74 -0.67
N ASN A 239 -8.89 17.42 -0.77
CA ASN A 239 -9.54 16.46 0.13
C ASN A 239 -8.89 16.46 1.51
N GLU A 240 -7.57 16.64 1.59
CA GLU A 240 -6.83 16.74 2.84
C GLU A 240 -7.27 17.95 3.66
N GLN A 241 -7.58 19.08 3.01
CA GLN A 241 -8.15 20.24 3.70
C GLN A 241 -9.46 19.93 4.43
N SER A 242 -10.29 19.02 3.90
CA SER A 242 -11.54 18.64 4.57
C SER A 242 -11.34 17.81 5.84
N LEU A 243 -10.11 17.32 6.09
CA LEU A 243 -9.76 16.62 7.32
C LEU A 243 -9.57 17.57 8.51
N TYR A 244 -9.43 18.87 8.25
CA TYR A 244 -9.09 19.86 9.26
C TYR A 244 -10.06 21.04 9.24
N ASP A 245 -10.46 21.49 10.43
CA ASP A 245 -11.36 22.64 10.59
C ASP A 245 -10.74 23.94 10.06
N ASP A 246 -9.41 24.05 10.16
CA ASP A 246 -8.65 25.26 9.86
C ASP A 246 -7.83 25.12 8.56
N PRO A 247 -7.54 26.22 7.85
CA PRO A 247 -6.74 26.19 6.63
C PRO A 247 -5.36 25.55 6.85
N ILE A 248 -5.01 24.57 6.01
CA ILE A 248 -3.67 23.99 5.94
C ILE A 248 -2.71 25.05 5.39
N VAL A 249 -1.69 25.40 6.16
CA VAL A 249 -0.61 26.31 5.75
C VAL A 249 0.67 25.58 5.37
N TYR A 250 0.82 24.34 5.84
CA TYR A 250 1.94 23.47 5.50
C TYR A 250 1.47 22.01 5.53
N SER A 251 1.83 21.24 4.51
CA SER A 251 1.63 19.79 4.48
C SER A 251 2.83 19.13 3.82
N LYS A 252 3.38 18.12 4.47
CA LYS A 252 4.55 17.37 4.00
C LYS A 252 4.56 15.96 4.56
N THR A 253 4.76 14.97 3.68
CA THR A 253 5.04 13.59 4.09
C THR A 253 6.54 13.37 4.19
N SER A 254 7.02 12.97 5.37
CA SER A 254 8.36 12.44 5.58
C SER A 254 8.35 10.91 5.48
N GLN A 255 9.52 10.27 5.61
CA GLN A 255 9.60 8.81 5.67
C GLN A 255 8.96 8.20 6.93
N TYR A 256 8.68 9.03 7.94
CA TYR A 256 8.16 8.57 9.24
C TYR A 256 6.68 8.89 9.41
N GLN A 257 6.23 10.02 8.88
CA GLN A 257 4.90 10.54 9.15
C GLN A 257 4.46 11.61 8.15
N HIS A 258 3.17 11.85 8.12
CA HIS A 258 2.54 12.96 7.42
C HIS A 258 2.35 14.14 8.37
N ILE A 259 3.04 15.24 8.09
CA ILE A 259 3.09 16.46 8.91
C ILE A 259 2.15 17.49 8.29
N VAL A 260 1.19 17.97 9.07
CA VAL A 260 0.27 19.04 8.65
C VAL A 260 0.25 20.14 9.69
N ILE A 261 0.32 21.39 9.24
CA ILE A 261 0.12 22.58 10.08
C ILE A 261 -1.08 23.34 9.56
N THR A 262 -2.00 23.64 10.46
CA THR A 262 -3.15 24.51 10.18
C THR A 262 -3.04 25.82 10.92
N HIS A 263 -3.64 26.88 10.37
CA HIS A 263 -3.62 28.22 10.98
C HIS A 263 -5.01 28.84 10.98
N PHE A 264 -5.57 28.98 12.18
CA PHE A 264 -6.80 29.72 12.41
C PHE A 264 -6.50 31.20 12.66
N LYS A 265 -6.50 31.97 11.58
CA LYS A 265 -6.20 33.41 11.59
C LYS A 265 -6.97 34.24 12.62
N PRO A 266 -8.27 34.02 12.91
CA PRO A 266 -9.01 34.86 13.86
C PRO A 266 -8.46 34.84 15.30
N LEU A 267 -7.83 33.75 15.73
CA LEU A 267 -7.19 33.62 17.05
C LEU A 267 -5.66 33.55 16.98
N ASP A 268 -5.09 33.69 15.78
CA ASP A 268 -3.69 33.41 15.48
C ASP A 268 -3.23 32.03 16.02
N GLU A 269 -4.13 31.05 15.94
CA GLU A 269 -3.94 29.72 16.50
C GLU A 269 -3.32 28.78 15.46
N VAL A 270 -2.20 28.16 15.81
CA VAL A 270 -1.44 27.24 14.96
C VAL A 270 -1.51 25.85 15.57
N ARG A 271 -1.90 24.87 14.75
CA ARG A 271 -2.01 23.46 15.17
C ARG A 271 -1.09 22.59 14.33
N LEU A 272 -0.39 21.67 14.98
CA LEU A 272 0.43 20.66 14.34
C LEU A 272 -0.26 19.30 14.44
N PHE A 273 -0.36 18.61 13.32
CA PHE A 273 -0.88 17.26 13.21
C PHE A 273 0.18 16.33 12.65
N LEU A 274 0.31 15.15 13.25
CA LEU A 274 1.14 14.06 12.76
C LEU A 274 0.25 12.85 12.48
N ASN A 275 0.23 12.41 11.21
CA ASN A 275 -0.66 11.36 10.73
C ASN A 275 -2.13 11.63 11.10
N GLY A 276 -2.58 12.88 10.98
CA GLY A 276 -3.94 13.32 11.32
C GLY A 276 -4.22 13.52 12.81
N ASN A 277 -3.31 13.16 13.71
CA ASN A 277 -3.49 13.33 15.14
C ASN A 277 -2.93 14.68 15.60
N LEU A 278 -3.75 15.47 16.31
CA LEU A 278 -3.31 16.73 16.91
C LEU A 278 -2.19 16.47 17.92
N GLN A 279 -1.03 17.10 17.72
CA GLN A 279 0.11 17.01 18.62
C GLN A 279 0.20 18.21 19.56
N LEU A 280 0.03 19.41 19.01
CA LEU A 280 0.04 20.64 19.79
C LEU A 280 -0.84 21.70 19.14
N CYS A 281 -1.34 22.59 19.97
CA CYS A 281 -2.01 23.82 19.60
C CYS A 281 -1.29 24.99 20.28
N SER A 282 -0.97 26.05 19.53
CA SER A 282 -0.20 27.19 20.05
C SER A 282 -0.86 27.90 21.23
N THR A 283 -2.17 27.77 21.39
CA THR A 283 -2.94 28.41 22.47
C THR A 283 -2.89 27.64 23.79
N ASP A 284 -2.54 26.35 23.80
CA ASP A 284 -2.55 25.52 25.02
C ASP A 284 -1.33 24.62 25.23
N GLU A 285 -0.41 24.52 24.26
CA GLU A 285 0.76 23.63 24.31
C GLU A 285 1.63 23.86 25.55
N ALA A 286 1.66 25.08 26.09
CA ALA A 286 2.36 25.40 27.32
C ALA A 286 1.92 24.51 28.48
N ARG A 287 0.63 24.13 28.56
CA ARG A 287 0.11 23.25 29.62
C ARG A 287 0.78 21.87 29.58
N TYR A 288 1.06 21.35 28.39
CA TYR A 288 1.77 20.09 28.21
C TYR A 288 3.28 20.27 28.45
N HIS A 289 3.91 21.24 27.79
CA HIS A 289 5.37 21.39 27.84
C HIS A 289 5.89 21.88 29.20
N GLU A 290 5.20 22.82 29.86
CA GLU A 290 5.55 23.26 31.21
C GLU A 290 5.45 22.11 32.22
N SER A 291 4.37 21.31 32.14
CA SER A 291 4.16 20.15 33.01
C SER A 291 5.15 19.02 32.73
N LEU A 292 5.61 18.88 31.49
CA LEU A 292 6.63 17.91 31.11
C LEU A 292 8.02 18.32 31.63
N VAL A 293 8.36 19.60 31.55
CA VAL A 293 9.73 20.10 31.79
C VAL A 293 9.93 20.57 33.23
N HIS A 294 9.09 21.47 33.74
CA HIS A 294 9.38 22.16 35.00
C HIS A 294 9.44 21.26 36.23
N PRO A 295 8.57 20.24 36.40
CA PRO A 295 8.69 19.30 37.52
C PRO A 295 10.03 18.54 37.51
N ALA A 296 10.46 18.06 36.35
CA ALA A 296 11.74 17.35 36.22
C ALA A 296 12.93 18.27 36.53
N MET A 297 12.90 19.50 36.01
CA MET A 297 13.97 20.49 36.22
C MET A 297 14.01 21.01 37.66
N ALA A 298 12.89 21.05 38.37
CA ALA A 298 12.82 21.48 39.78
C ALA A 298 13.32 20.41 40.75
N LEU A 299 13.14 19.12 40.43
CA LEU A 299 13.57 17.99 41.26
C LEU A 299 15.04 17.62 41.05
N ALA A 300 15.62 17.97 39.90
CA ALA A 300 17.02 17.68 39.59
C ALA A 300 17.98 18.51 40.45
N HIS A 301 18.85 17.84 41.21
CA HIS A 301 19.89 18.51 42.01
C HIS A 301 20.97 19.17 41.13
N VAL A 302 21.26 18.59 39.97
CA VAL A 302 22.20 19.10 38.97
C VAL A 302 21.57 18.89 37.60
N ARG A 303 21.48 19.95 36.80
CA ARG A 303 20.79 19.95 35.49
C ARG A 303 21.60 20.61 34.37
N SER A 304 22.93 20.58 34.47
CA SER A 304 23.84 21.16 33.46
C SER A 304 23.73 20.49 32.09
N ARG A 305 23.25 19.24 32.01
CA ARG A 305 23.11 18.48 30.76
C ARG A 305 21.72 17.89 30.65
N VAL A 306 20.99 18.24 29.59
CA VAL A 306 19.61 17.77 29.33
C VAL A 306 19.55 17.02 28.00
N LEU A 307 18.90 15.86 28.01
CA LEU A 307 18.60 15.06 26.82
C LEU A 307 17.08 15.07 26.60
N ILE A 308 16.66 15.52 25.42
CA ILE A 308 15.28 15.49 24.96
C ILE A 308 15.18 14.41 23.87
N LEU A 309 14.35 13.40 24.09
CA LEU A 309 14.08 12.34 23.13
C LEU A 309 12.73 12.60 22.46
N GLY A 310 12.75 12.87 21.16
CA GLY A 310 11.65 13.50 20.42
C GLY A 310 11.64 15.02 20.59
N GLY A 311 10.46 15.62 20.51
CA GLY A 311 10.27 17.05 20.73
C GLY A 311 10.78 17.92 19.60
N GLY A 312 10.83 17.41 18.36
CA GLY A 312 11.24 18.17 17.18
C GLY A 312 10.50 19.49 16.98
N ASP A 313 9.27 19.62 17.50
CA ASP A 313 8.52 20.88 17.55
C ASP A 313 9.22 22.02 18.34
N GLY A 314 10.22 21.70 19.18
CA GLY A 314 11.04 22.65 19.91
C GLY A 314 10.39 23.28 21.15
N CYS A 315 9.13 22.95 21.47
CA CYS A 315 8.43 23.55 22.61
C CYS A 315 9.02 23.06 23.94
N ALA A 316 9.34 21.78 24.07
CA ALA A 316 10.06 21.27 25.25
C ALA A 316 11.45 21.93 25.41
N LEU A 317 12.17 22.11 24.30
CA LEU A 317 13.47 22.80 24.29
C LEU A 317 13.35 24.25 24.78
N ARG A 318 12.33 24.97 24.32
CA ARG A 318 12.04 26.34 24.77
C ARG A 318 11.85 26.43 26.28
N GLU A 319 11.18 25.46 26.89
CA GLU A 319 10.99 25.41 28.34
C GLU A 319 12.29 25.10 29.10
N VAL A 320 13.13 24.21 28.58
CA VAL A 320 14.45 23.90 29.17
C VAL A 320 15.39 25.11 29.10
N LEU A 321 15.34 25.89 28.02
CA LEU A 321 16.15 27.10 27.83
C LEU A 321 15.84 28.23 28.85
N LYS A 322 14.75 28.14 29.61
CA LYS A 322 14.45 29.07 30.71
C LYS A 322 15.38 28.89 31.92
N TYR A 323 16.16 27.80 31.99
CA TYR A 323 17.07 27.49 33.10
C TYR A 323 18.52 27.88 32.77
N PRO A 324 19.08 28.93 33.40
CA PRO A 324 20.38 29.47 33.02
C PRO A 324 21.57 28.58 33.43
N ASP A 325 21.36 27.62 34.33
CA ASP A 325 22.37 26.65 34.79
C ASP A 325 22.48 25.41 33.89
N VAL A 326 21.71 25.34 32.79
CA VAL A 326 21.84 24.32 31.74
C VAL A 326 22.96 24.72 30.78
N GLU A 327 23.98 23.87 30.63
CA GLU A 327 25.14 24.13 29.78
C GLU A 327 25.04 23.44 28.41
N LEU A 328 24.43 22.25 28.36
CA LEU A 328 24.28 21.46 27.15
C LEU A 328 22.87 20.86 27.05
N ILE A 329 22.22 21.07 25.91
CA ILE A 329 20.97 20.42 25.56
C ILE A 329 21.20 19.57 24.31
N THR A 330 20.80 18.31 24.36
CA THR A 330 20.81 17.41 23.21
C THR A 330 19.37 17.05 22.90
N LEU A 331 18.86 17.48 21.75
CA LEU A 331 17.55 17.08 21.23
C LEU A 331 17.75 16.03 20.15
N VAL A 332 17.09 14.89 20.30
CA VAL A 332 17.17 13.78 19.35
C VAL A 332 15.76 13.49 18.84
N ASP A 333 15.45 13.98 17.64
CA ASP A 333 14.25 13.61 16.92
C ASP A 333 14.57 12.62 15.80
N LEU A 334 13.67 11.67 15.57
CA LEU A 334 13.82 10.67 14.52
C LEU A 334 13.58 11.29 13.14
N ASP A 335 12.68 12.27 13.03
CA ASP A 335 12.23 12.87 11.79
C ASP A 335 12.92 14.22 11.50
N PRO A 336 13.86 14.29 10.54
CA PRO A 336 14.49 15.55 10.16
C PRO A 336 13.52 16.59 9.60
N ALA A 337 12.30 16.19 9.20
CA ALA A 337 11.29 17.14 8.75
C ALA A 337 10.59 17.87 9.91
N MET A 338 10.77 17.39 11.15
CA MET A 338 10.26 18.02 12.36
C MET A 338 11.21 19.06 12.98
N THR A 339 12.50 19.01 12.65
CA THR A 339 13.56 19.84 13.24
C THR A 339 14.07 20.91 12.26
#